data_AF-A0A537SIW2-F1
#
_entry.id   AF-A0A537SIW2-F1
#
_cell.length_a   1.000
_cell.length_b   1.000
_cell.length_c   1.000
_cell.angle_alpha   90.00
_cell.angle_beta   90.00
_cell.angle_gamma   90.00
#
_symmetry.space_group_name_H-M   'P 1'
#
loop_
_entity.id
_entity.type
_entity.pdbx_description
1 polymer ?
#
loop_
_entity_poly.entity_id
_entity_poly.type
_entity_poly.pdbx_seq_one_letter_code
_entity_poly.pdbx_strand_id
1 'polypeptide(L)'
;MTTAAIATAATPGRSRKYGSISRDRRWALRWSYFFLTVFAIFFLMPPVYMLITSLKTSAEISAATNPWWAYHPTLSNYIELLSSSQYLTFFRNSALVSVIVVAITMLISVPAAFALSRMRFWGSATLATGVFLIYLIPETLLFIPLF
;
A
#
# COMPACT_ATOMS: atom_id res chain seq x y z
N MET A 1 -37.07 -66.20 -19.68
CA MET A 1 -35.64 -65.88 -19.86
C MET A 1 -35.48 -65.14 -21.18
N THR A 2 -35.38 -63.80 -21.15
CA THR A 2 -34.85 -63.00 -22.27
C THR A 2 -34.50 -61.61 -21.72
N THR A 3 -33.25 -61.49 -21.32
CA THR A 3 -32.55 -60.27 -20.95
C THR A 3 -31.96 -59.67 -22.23
N ALA A 4 -32.25 -58.42 -22.56
CA ALA A 4 -31.48 -57.62 -23.53
C ALA A 4 -31.78 -56.14 -23.27
N ALA A 5 -30.95 -55.46 -22.48
CA ALA A 5 -29.81 -54.67 -22.95
C ALA A 5 -30.21 -53.19 -23.16
N ILE A 6 -30.15 -52.43 -22.06
CA ILE A 6 -30.23 -50.96 -22.06
C ILE A 6 -28.94 -50.45 -22.72
N ALA A 7 -29.05 -49.90 -23.93
CA ALA A 7 -27.98 -49.20 -24.60
C ALA A 7 -27.72 -47.86 -23.90
N THR A 8 -26.65 -47.80 -23.11
CA THR A 8 -26.07 -46.57 -22.56
C THR A 8 -25.47 -45.76 -23.70
N ALA A 9 -26.21 -44.75 -24.18
CA ALA A 9 -25.69 -43.75 -25.09
C ALA A 9 -24.57 -42.96 -24.40
N ALA A 10 -23.33 -43.14 -24.87
CA ALA A 10 -22.16 -42.44 -24.40
C ALA A 10 -22.29 -40.93 -24.70
N THR A 11 -22.29 -40.11 -23.65
CA THR A 11 -22.23 -38.65 -23.75
C THR A 11 -20.94 -38.22 -24.45
N PRO A 12 -20.98 -37.44 -25.56
CA PRO A 12 -19.77 -36.97 -26.19
C PRO A 12 -19.08 -35.95 -25.28
N GLY A 13 -17.90 -36.30 -24.78
CA GLY A 13 -17.06 -35.41 -23.99
C GLY A 13 -16.69 -34.16 -24.80
N ARG A 14 -17.25 -33.01 -24.41
CA ARG A 14 -16.83 -31.70 -24.92
C ARG A 14 -15.38 -31.45 -24.49
N SER A 15 -14.44 -31.76 -25.38
CA SER A 15 -13.06 -31.31 -25.28
C SER A 15 -13.04 -29.78 -25.36
N ARG A 16 -12.98 -29.11 -24.20
CA ARG A 16 -12.66 -27.68 -24.10
C ARG A 16 -11.22 -27.51 -24.59
N LYS A 17 -11.04 -27.15 -25.86
CA LYS A 17 -9.78 -26.64 -26.37
C LYS A 17 -9.42 -25.39 -25.58
N TYR A 18 -8.55 -25.53 -24.58
CA TYR A 18 -7.81 -24.42 -24.01
C TYR A 18 -6.93 -23.87 -25.15
N GLY A 19 -7.41 -22.82 -25.81
CA GLY A 19 -6.63 -22.09 -26.80
C GLY A 19 -5.31 -21.67 -26.18
N SER A 20 -4.20 -21.95 -26.86
CA SER A 20 -2.87 -21.67 -26.35
C SER A 20 -2.62 -20.15 -26.34
N ILE A 21 -3.03 -19.48 -25.25
CA ILE A 21 -2.69 -18.07 -24.95
C ILE A 21 -1.19 -17.91 -24.63
N SER A 22 -0.33 -18.85 -25.02
CA SER A 22 1.07 -18.87 -24.60
C SER A 22 1.91 -17.80 -25.30
N ARG A 23 1.55 -17.40 -26.53
CA ARG A 23 2.21 -16.31 -27.28
C ARG A 23 1.75 -14.93 -26.83
N ASP A 24 0.45 -14.73 -26.67
CA ASP A 24 -0.12 -13.47 -26.19
C ASP A 24 0.30 -13.16 -24.75
N ARG A 25 0.46 -14.21 -23.92
CA ARG A 25 0.93 -14.06 -22.54
C ARG A 25 2.35 -13.51 -22.45
N ARG A 26 3.27 -13.88 -23.36
CA ARG A 26 4.64 -13.34 -23.35
C ARG A 26 4.68 -11.86 -23.73
N TRP A 27 3.87 -11.45 -24.71
CA TRP A 27 3.75 -10.04 -25.08
C TRP A 27 3.05 -9.23 -23.98
N ALA A 28 1.93 -9.72 -23.44
CA ALA A 28 1.24 -9.09 -22.32
C ALA A 28 2.15 -8.94 -21.09
N LEU A 29 2.99 -9.94 -20.79
CA LEU A 29 3.97 -9.85 -19.72
C LEU A 29 5.03 -8.79 -20.00
N ARG A 30 5.60 -8.72 -21.21
CA ARG A 30 6.59 -7.70 -21.57
C ARG A 30 6.03 -6.28 -21.47
N TRP A 31 4.80 -6.07 -21.95
CA TRP A 31 4.11 -4.79 -21.82
C TRP A 31 3.78 -4.47 -20.36
N SER A 32 3.34 -5.45 -19.58
CA SER A 32 3.12 -5.30 -18.14
C SER A 32 4.41 -4.86 -17.44
N TYR A 33 5.53 -5.58 -17.65
CA TYR A 33 6.83 -5.20 -17.07
C TYR A 33 7.29 -3.82 -17.52
N PHE A 34 7.11 -3.46 -18.79
CA PHE A 34 7.44 -2.13 -19.29
C PHE A 34 6.68 -1.04 -18.53
N PHE A 35 5.35 -1.15 -18.42
CA PHE A 35 4.54 -0.20 -17.67
C PHE A 35 4.91 -0.20 -16.18
N LEU A 36 5.15 -1.36 -15.59
CA LEU A 36 5.52 -1.49 -14.18
C LEU A 36 6.87 -0.82 -13.90
N THR A 37 7.84 -0.95 -14.80
CA THR A 37 9.13 -0.24 -14.72
C THR A 37 8.96 1.26 -14.87
N VAL A 38 8.16 1.74 -15.82
CA VAL A 38 7.88 3.18 -15.99
C VAL A 38 7.20 3.76 -14.75
N PHE A 39 6.20 3.06 -14.21
CA PHE A 39 5.54 3.44 -12.96
C PHE A 39 6.53 3.45 -11.79
N ALA A 40 7.36 2.41 -11.65
CA ALA A 40 8.35 2.35 -10.59
C ALA A 40 9.32 3.54 -10.65
N ILE A 41 9.85 3.87 -11.84
CA ILE A 41 10.74 5.03 -12.03
C ILE A 41 10.02 6.33 -11.65
N PHE A 42 8.79 6.52 -12.10
CA PHE A 42 8.00 7.71 -11.80
C PHE A 42 7.77 7.88 -10.29
N PHE A 43 7.42 6.80 -9.57
CA PHE A 43 7.21 6.83 -8.12
C PHE A 43 8.51 6.92 -7.32
N LEU A 44 9.63 6.43 -7.84
CA LEU A 44 10.96 6.58 -7.22
C LEU A 44 11.54 7.98 -7.39
N MET A 45 11.08 8.75 -8.35
CA MET A 45 11.65 10.05 -8.67
C MET A 45 11.63 11.03 -7.47
N PRO A 46 10.51 11.21 -6.72
CA PRO A 46 10.52 12.06 -5.52
C PRO A 46 11.40 11.54 -4.37
N PRO A 47 11.36 10.25 -3.98
CA PRO A 47 12.29 9.70 -2.97
C PRO A 47 13.76 9.84 -3.36
N VAL A 48 14.12 9.61 -4.62
CA VAL A 48 15.50 9.77 -5.12
C VAL A 48 15.90 11.24 -5.03
N TYR A 49 15.03 12.17 -5.42
CA TYR A 49 15.27 13.59 -5.26
C TYR A 49 15.51 13.97 -3.80
N MET A 50 14.66 13.47 -2.88
CA MET A 50 14.83 13.69 -1.43
C MET A 50 16.20 13.20 -0.92
N LEU A 51 16.63 12.00 -1.36
CA LEU A 51 17.94 11.44 -1.00
C LEU A 51 19.11 12.26 -1.55
N ILE A 52 19.01 12.77 -2.77
CA ILE A 52 20.05 13.64 -3.34
C ILE A 52 20.10 14.95 -2.54
N THR A 53 18.95 15.53 -2.22
CA THR A 53 18.90 16.79 -1.46
C THR A 53 19.36 16.66 -0.02
N SER A 54 19.15 15.52 0.64
CA SER A 54 19.60 15.31 2.02
C SER A 54 21.13 15.26 2.15
N LEU A 55 21.83 14.94 1.06
CA LEU A 55 23.28 14.90 0.97
C LEU A 55 23.91 16.24 0.52
N LYS A 56 23.11 17.24 0.14
CA LYS A 56 23.61 18.57 -0.26
C LYS A 56 23.95 19.43 0.96
N THR A 57 24.97 20.27 0.82
CA THR A 57 25.27 21.29 1.84
C THR A 57 24.24 22.42 1.83
N SER A 58 24.05 23.11 2.95
CA SER A 58 23.14 24.27 3.04
C SER A 58 23.50 25.38 2.04
N ALA A 59 24.79 25.52 1.73
CA ALA A 59 25.29 26.45 0.72
C ALA A 59 24.88 26.04 -0.70
N GLU A 60 24.95 24.74 -1.05
CA GLU A 60 24.51 24.23 -2.35
C GLU A 60 22.99 24.33 -2.55
N ILE A 61 22.22 24.10 -1.48
CA ILE A 61 20.76 24.26 -1.49
C ILE A 61 20.40 25.74 -1.73
N SER A 62 21.10 26.66 -1.07
CA SER A 62 20.87 28.10 -1.19
C SER A 62 21.32 28.68 -2.54
N ALA A 63 22.33 28.08 -3.17
CA ALA A 63 22.85 28.51 -4.48
C ALA A 63 21.98 28.09 -5.68
N ALA A 64 20.84 27.41 -5.46
CA ALA A 64 19.93 26.94 -6.51
C ALA A 64 20.62 26.11 -7.62
N THR A 65 21.64 25.36 -7.25
CA THR A 65 22.41 24.48 -8.13
C THR A 65 21.54 23.33 -8.68
N ASN A 66 21.98 22.65 -9.75
CA ASN A 66 21.25 21.56 -10.41
C ASN A 66 20.53 20.62 -9.40
N PRO A 67 19.19 20.50 -9.44
CA PRO A 67 18.41 19.74 -8.47
C PRO A 67 18.78 18.25 -8.43
N TRP A 68 19.19 17.67 -9.57
CA TRP A 68 19.42 16.23 -9.74
C TRP A 68 20.83 15.74 -9.38
N TRP A 69 21.72 16.64 -8.95
CA TRP A 69 23.11 16.29 -8.65
C TRP A 69 23.60 16.98 -7.37
N ALA A 70 24.36 16.25 -6.56
CA ALA A 70 25.08 16.79 -5.40
C ALA A 70 26.56 16.93 -5.75
N TYR A 71 27.11 18.14 -5.62
CA TYR A 71 28.49 18.42 -6.04
C TYR A 71 29.47 18.09 -4.92
N HIS A 72 29.08 18.38 -3.67
CA HIS A 72 29.79 18.02 -2.46
C HIS A 72 28.87 17.20 -1.55
N PRO A 73 28.77 15.87 -1.75
CA PRO A 73 27.95 15.02 -0.89
C PRO A 73 28.51 15.03 0.54
N THR A 74 27.70 15.46 1.51
CA THR A 74 28.05 15.48 2.93
C THR A 74 27.04 14.74 3.79
N LEU A 75 27.52 14.22 4.93
CA LEU A 75 26.68 13.64 5.98
C LEU A 75 26.44 14.62 7.14
N SER A 76 26.83 15.89 6.99
CA SER A 76 26.72 16.92 8.02
C SER A 76 25.27 17.11 8.48
N ASN A 77 24.31 17.14 7.55
CA ASN A 77 22.89 17.29 7.86
C ASN A 77 22.39 16.16 8.79
N TYR A 78 22.84 14.93 8.55
CA TYR A 78 22.48 13.77 9.39
C TYR A 78 23.12 13.85 10.76
N ILE A 79 24.40 14.24 10.85
CA ILE A 79 25.12 14.38 12.12
C ILE A 79 24.49 15.49 12.96
N GLU A 80 24.13 16.62 12.36
CA GLU A 80 23.47 17.74 13.04
C GLU A 80 22.08 17.34 13.57
N LEU A 81 21.28 16.64 12.76
CA LEU A 81 19.98 16.12 13.20
C LEU A 81 20.12 15.09 14.34
N LEU A 82 21.06 14.16 14.24
CA LEU A 82 21.25 13.10 15.23
C LEU A 82 21.96 13.59 16.51
N SER A 83 22.72 14.67 16.45
CA SER A 83 23.32 15.30 17.63
C SER A 83 22.35 16.26 18.36
N SER A 84 21.28 16.70 17.70
CA SER A 84 20.21 17.48 18.31
C SER A 84 19.34 16.63 19.24
N SER A 85 19.43 16.88 20.54
CA SER A 85 18.60 16.23 21.58
C SER A 85 17.10 16.45 21.36
N GLN A 86 16.72 17.65 20.88
CA GLN A 86 15.33 17.99 20.62
C GLN A 86 14.75 17.16 19.45
N TYR A 87 15.53 16.98 18.37
CA TYR A 87 15.12 16.14 17.25
C TYR A 87 14.93 14.67 17.68
N LEU A 88 15.89 14.12 18.42
CA LEU A 88 15.80 12.76 18.96
C LEU A 88 14.58 12.57 19.87
N THR A 89 14.24 13.59 20.66
CA THR A 89 13.04 13.56 21.52
C THR A 89 11.76 13.52 20.69
N PHE A 90 11.64 14.38 19.67
CA PHE A 90 10.47 14.37 18.78
C PHE A 90 10.34 13.08 17.98
N PHE A 91 11.47 12.52 17.52
CA PHE A 91 11.51 11.24 16.83
C PHE A 91 11.03 10.11 17.75
N ARG A 92 11.54 10.04 18.99
CA ARG A 92 11.14 9.02 19.98
C ARG A 92 9.67 9.15 20.37
N ASN A 93 9.19 10.36 20.60
CA ASN A 93 7.78 10.61 20.93
C ASN A 93 6.88 10.15 19.79
N SER A 94 7.20 10.50 18.55
CA SER A 94 6.41 10.11 17.38
C SER A 94 6.43 8.60 17.17
N ALA A 95 7.60 7.96 17.30
CA ALA A 95 7.72 6.52 17.21
C ALA A 95 6.91 5.81 18.30
N LEU A 96 7.02 6.24 19.56
CA LEU A 96 6.29 5.66 20.68
C LEU A 96 4.78 5.82 20.50
N VAL A 97 4.31 7.02 20.15
CA VAL A 97 2.89 7.30 19.90
C VAL A 97 2.39 6.44 18.73
N SER A 98 3.11 6.37 17.62
CA SER A 98 2.70 5.56 16.47
C SER A 98 2.55 4.08 16.82
N VAL A 99 3.49 3.51 17.59
CA VAL A 99 3.46 2.10 17.98
C VAL A 99 2.29 1.83 18.93
N ILE A 100 2.09 2.69 19.91
CA ILE A 100 0.98 2.57 20.88
C ILE A 100 -0.36 2.67 20.16
N VAL A 101 -0.54 3.67 19.28
CA VAL A 101 -1.78 3.87 18.54
C VAL A 101 -2.05 2.67 17.63
N VAL A 102 -1.07 2.23 16.84
CA VAL A 102 -1.24 1.05 15.96
C VAL A 102 -1.59 -0.20 16.76
N ALA A 103 -0.92 -0.43 17.90
CA ALA A 103 -1.19 -1.58 18.74
C ALA A 103 -2.61 -1.57 19.31
N ILE A 104 -3.05 -0.44 19.88
CA ILE A 104 -4.40 -0.29 20.43
C ILE A 104 -5.45 -0.40 19.32
N THR A 105 -5.24 0.26 18.18
CA THR A 105 -6.15 0.19 17.04
C THR A 105 -6.27 -1.24 16.51
N MET A 106 -5.17 -1.96 16.31
CA MET A 106 -5.24 -3.36 15.88
C MET A 106 -5.96 -4.25 16.91
N LEU A 107 -5.69 -4.06 18.21
CA LEU A 107 -6.31 -4.84 19.28
C LEU A 107 -7.83 -4.72 19.27
N ILE A 108 -8.37 -3.57 18.91
CA ILE A 108 -9.82 -3.31 18.87
C ILE A 108 -10.40 -3.65 17.48
N SER A 109 -9.74 -3.21 16.41
CA SER A 109 -10.23 -3.36 15.03
C SER A 109 -10.22 -4.81 14.55
N VAL A 110 -9.24 -5.64 14.96
CA VAL A 110 -9.16 -7.03 14.51
C VAL A 110 -10.35 -7.88 15.02
N PRO A 111 -10.69 -7.90 16.32
CA PRO A 111 -11.89 -8.58 16.80
C PRO A 111 -13.18 -8.00 16.22
N ALA A 112 -13.27 -6.67 16.09
CA ALA A 112 -14.44 -6.01 15.53
C ALA A 112 -14.68 -6.42 14.06
N ALA A 113 -13.64 -6.41 13.23
CA ALA A 113 -13.70 -6.87 11.85
C ALA A 113 -14.02 -8.37 11.76
N PHE A 114 -13.49 -9.20 12.67
CA PHE A 114 -13.81 -10.63 12.71
C PHE A 114 -15.28 -10.87 13.04
N ALA A 115 -15.81 -10.21 14.07
CA ALA A 115 -17.22 -10.33 14.44
C ALA A 115 -18.14 -9.87 13.29
N LEU A 116 -17.82 -8.75 12.65
CA LEU A 116 -18.64 -8.17 11.59
C LEU A 116 -18.62 -9.00 10.29
N SER A 117 -17.48 -9.60 9.95
CA SER A 117 -17.32 -10.40 8.74
C SER A 117 -17.82 -11.84 8.90
N ARG A 118 -17.68 -12.43 10.10
CA ARG A 118 -17.91 -13.87 10.30
C ARG A 118 -19.13 -14.21 11.16
N MET A 119 -19.54 -13.35 12.09
CA MET A 119 -20.74 -13.57 12.92
C MET A 119 -21.98 -12.92 12.28
N ARG A 120 -23.06 -13.69 12.11
CA ARG A 120 -24.33 -13.21 11.55
C ARG A 120 -25.28 -12.76 12.66
N PHE A 121 -24.99 -11.62 13.30
CA PHE A 121 -25.84 -11.03 14.34
C PHE A 121 -26.83 -9.99 13.76
N TRP A 122 -27.91 -9.69 14.50
CA TRP A 122 -29.06 -8.88 14.05
C TRP A 122 -28.79 -7.35 13.91
N GLY A 123 -27.61 -6.97 13.45
CA GLY A 123 -27.21 -5.58 13.22
C GLY A 123 -25.86 -5.44 12.53
N SER A 124 -25.28 -6.53 12.01
CA SER A 124 -23.95 -6.49 11.43
C SER A 124 -23.89 -5.65 10.15
N ALA A 125 -24.92 -5.68 9.32
CA ALA A 125 -24.98 -4.89 8.09
C ALA A 125 -25.09 -3.38 8.37
N THR A 126 -25.89 -2.99 9.36
CA THR A 126 -26.05 -1.57 9.73
C THR A 126 -24.79 -1.02 10.39
N LEU A 127 -24.13 -1.79 11.26
CA LEU A 127 -22.85 -1.38 11.85
C LEU A 127 -21.73 -1.28 10.80
N ALA A 128 -21.63 -2.23 9.87
CA ALA A 128 -20.66 -2.16 8.77
C ALA A 128 -20.86 -0.92 7.90
N THR A 129 -22.13 -0.61 7.59
CA THR A 129 -22.49 0.59 6.83
C THR A 129 -22.15 1.85 7.63
N GLY A 130 -22.44 1.89 8.93
CA GLY A 130 -22.09 3.02 9.80
C GLY A 130 -20.58 3.30 9.87
N VAL A 131 -19.76 2.26 10.02
CA VAL A 131 -18.30 2.40 9.98
C VAL A 131 -17.84 2.97 8.64
N PHE A 132 -18.38 2.47 7.53
CA PHE A 132 -18.09 3.01 6.20
C PHE A 132 -18.48 4.48 6.07
N LEU A 133 -19.65 4.88 6.58
CA LEU A 133 -20.09 6.29 6.58
C LEU A 133 -19.14 7.19 7.38
N ILE A 134 -18.66 6.73 8.54
CA ILE A 134 -17.69 7.49 9.35
C ILE A 134 -16.37 7.68 8.60
N TYR A 135 -15.90 6.68 7.84
CA TYR A 135 -14.69 6.80 7.01
C TYR A 135 -14.82 7.82 5.88
N LEU A 136 -16.04 8.17 5.45
CA LEU A 136 -16.27 9.21 4.45
C LEU A 136 -16.21 10.62 5.05
N ILE A 137 -16.29 10.75 6.38
CA ILE A 137 -16.20 12.06 7.05
C ILE A 137 -14.77 12.58 6.89
N PRO A 138 -14.58 13.78 6.36
CA PRO A 138 -13.24 14.34 6.21
C PRO A 138 -12.63 14.63 7.59
N GLU A 139 -11.41 14.13 7.81
CA GLU A 139 -10.68 14.30 9.08
C GLU A 139 -10.48 15.77 9.47
N THR A 140 -10.51 16.68 8.48
CA THR A 140 -10.41 18.13 8.70
C THR A 140 -11.51 18.69 9.61
N LEU A 141 -12.71 18.07 9.64
CA LEU A 141 -13.82 18.50 10.51
C LEU A 141 -13.55 18.25 12.00
N LEU A 142 -12.67 17.30 12.33
CA LEU A 142 -12.28 17.00 13.71
C LEU A 142 -11.36 18.06 14.32
N PHE A 143 -10.78 18.95 13.50
CA PHE A 143 -9.89 20.01 13.98
C PHE A 143 -10.64 21.29 14.41
N ILE A 144 -11.87 21.52 13.96
CA ILE A 144 -12.68 22.69 14.32
C ILE A 144 -12.88 22.85 15.84
N PRO A 145 -13.22 21.79 16.61
CA PRO A 145 -13.42 21.93 18.06
C PRO A 145 -12.11 21.98 18.87
N LEU A 146 -10.95 21.83 18.22
CA LEU A 146 -9.64 21.78 18.88
C LEU A 146 -8.96 23.17 18.95
N PHE A 147 -9.55 24.18 18.31
CA PHE A 147 -9.14 25.59 18.32
C PHE A 147 -10.32 26.49 18.68
#